data_AF-A0A2S8WWV0-F1
#
_entry.id   AF-A0A2S8WWV0-F1
#
_cell.length_a   1.000
_cell.length_b   1.000
_cell.length_c   1.000
_cell.angle_alpha   90.00
_cell.angle_beta   90.00
_cell.angle_gamma   90.00
#
_symmetry.space_group_name_H-M   'P 1'
#
loop_
_entity.id
_entity.type
_entity.pdbx_description
1 polymer ?
#
loop_
_entity_poly.entity_id
_entity_poly.type
_entity_poly.pdbx_seq_one_letter_code
_entity_poly.pdbx_strand_id
1 'polypeptide(L)' 'MYNRKKPLEEIPQADAAIWECTSDTCKGWMRDNFAFDNVPTCPICASEMVSTTRMLPLLENSNSNLKTMPKGNRI' A
#
# COMPACT_ATOMS: atom_id res chain seq x y z
N MET A 1 18.97 -18.34 33.79
CA MET A 1 18.41 -18.22 32.43
C MET A 1 17.14 -17.40 32.53
N TYR A 2 17.11 -16.17 32.02
CA TYR A 2 15.87 -15.39 31.97
C TYR A 2 15.71 -14.84 30.56
N ASN A 3 15.09 -15.65 29.70
CA ASN A 3 14.54 -15.16 28.44
C ASN A 3 13.32 -14.29 28.78
N ARG A 4 13.56 -13.01 29.08
CA ARG A 4 12.48 -12.01 29.09
C ARG A 4 12.00 -11.88 27.64
N LYS A 5 10.92 -12.57 27.30
CA LYS A 5 10.16 -12.25 26.09
C LYS A 5 9.74 -10.79 26.25
N LYS A 6 10.32 -9.89 25.46
CA LYS A 6 9.82 -8.52 25.37
C LYS A 6 8.33 -8.62 25.04
N PRO A 7 7.43 -7.93 25.76
CA PRO A 7 6.06 -7.79 25.32
C PRO A 7 6.12 -7.27 23.88
N LEU A 8 5.49 -8.00 22.96
CA LEU A 8 5.28 -7.51 21.60
C LEU A 8 4.39 -6.28 21.75
N GLU A 9 5.00 -5.11 21.64
CA GLU A 9 4.26 -3.85 21.55
C GLU A 9 3.30 -3.99 20.38
N GLU A 10 2.00 -3.89 20.65
CA GLU A 10 0.97 -4.05 19.64
C GLU A 10 1.09 -2.92 18.63
N ILE A 11 1.46 -3.25 17.40
CA ILE A 11 1.63 -2.25 16.35
C ILE A 11 0.26 -1.64 16.08
N PRO A 12 0.09 -0.30 16.20
CA PRO A 12 -1.19 0.34 15.99
C PRO A 12 -1.71 0.07 14.58
N GLN A 13 -2.97 -0.37 14.50
CA GLN A 13 -3.66 -0.63 13.24
C GLN A 13 -4.63 0.51 12.94
N ALA A 14 -4.77 0.84 11.67
CA ALA A 14 -5.70 1.85 11.16
C ALA A 14 -6.27 1.41 9.82
N ASP A 15 -7.46 1.93 9.49
CA ASP A 15 -8.05 1.78 8.17
C ASP A 15 -7.23 2.54 7.15
N ALA A 16 -6.70 1.83 6.16
CA ALA A 16 -5.95 2.41 5.06
C ALA A 16 -6.67 2.15 3.73
N ALA A 17 -6.76 3.20 2.91
CA ALA A 17 -7.17 3.06 1.52
C ALA A 17 -6.10 2.26 0.75
N ILE A 18 -6.56 1.25 0.01
CA ILE A 18 -5.74 0.36 -0.80
C ILE A 18 -6.30 0.27 -2.21
N TRP A 19 -5.44 -0.10 -3.15
CA TRP A 19 -5.80 -0.63 -4.45
C TRP A 19 -5.70 -2.14 -4.39
N GLU A 20 -6.78 -2.84 -4.71
CA GLU A 20 -6.84 -4.29 -4.78
C GLU A 20 -6.98 -4.73 -6.24
N CYS A 21 -6.21 -5.72 -6.64
CA CYS A 21 -6.25 -6.28 -7.99
C CYS A 21 -7.60 -6.97 -8.24
N THR A 22 -8.20 -6.73 -9.40
CA THR A 22 -9.51 -7.32 -9.77
C THR A 22 -9.40 -8.76 -10.29
N SER A 23 -8.20 -9.24 -10.56
CA SER A 23 -7.97 -10.60 -11.09
C SER A 23 -8.04 -11.66 -9.98
N ASP A 24 -8.88 -12.68 -10.16
CA ASP A 24 -9.04 -13.80 -9.22
C ASP A 24 -7.75 -14.62 -9.00
N THR A 25 -6.84 -14.60 -9.98
CA THR A 25 -5.56 -15.31 -9.90
C THR A 25 -4.45 -14.47 -9.26
N CYS A 26 -4.71 -13.18 -8.99
CA CYS A 26 -3.73 -12.25 -8.43
C CYS A 26 -4.25 -11.58 -7.15
N LYS A 27 -3.65 -11.92 -6.01
CA LYS A 27 -3.98 -11.33 -4.69
C LYS A 27 -3.19 -10.04 -4.40
N GLY A 28 -2.79 -9.34 -5.45
CA GLY A 28 -1.99 -8.13 -5.37
C GLY A 28 -2.80 -6.96 -4.82
N TRP A 29 -2.21 -6.21 -3.89
CA TRP A 29 -2.76 -4.95 -3.43
C TRP A 29 -1.64 -3.99 -3.04
N MET A 30 -1.93 -2.70 -3.03
CA MET A 30 -1.00 -1.67 -2.55
C MET A 30 -1.75 -0.57 -1.79
N ARG A 31 -1.07 0.13 -0.88
CA ARG A 31 -1.67 1.30 -0.21
C ARG A 31 -1.82 2.45 -1.21
N ASP A 32 -3.00 3.07 -1.24
CA ASP A 32 -3.29 4.23 -2.09
C ASP A 32 -2.30 5.37 -1.86
N ASN A 33 -1.93 5.56 -0.59
CA ASN A 33 -0.98 6.57 -0.16
C ASN A 33 0.45 6.38 -0.72
N PHE A 34 0.77 5.22 -1.30
CA PHE A 34 2.06 4.90 -1.93
C PHE A 34 1.94 4.71 -3.46
N ALA A 35 0.75 4.90 -4.02
CA ALA A 35 0.55 4.83 -5.46
C ALA A 35 1.09 6.09 -6.15
N PHE A 36 1.70 5.91 -7.32
CA PHE A 36 2.15 7.00 -8.18
C PHE A 36 1.02 7.58 -9.04
N ASP A 37 -0.01 6.77 -9.30
CA ASP A 37 -1.16 7.13 -10.11
C ASP A 37 -2.43 7.21 -9.28
N ASN A 38 -3.41 7.99 -9.76
CA ASN A 38 -4.73 8.05 -9.14
C ASN A 38 -5.51 6.76 -9.32
N VAL A 39 -5.25 6.01 -10.39
CA VAL A 39 -5.76 4.66 -10.62
C VAL A 39 -4.60 3.82 -11.13
N PRO A 40 -3.91 3.07 -10.26
CA PRO A 40 -2.79 2.25 -10.67
C PRO A 40 -3.24 0.96 -11.34
N THR A 41 -2.39 0.46 -12.23
CA THR A 41 -2.48 -0.91 -12.75
C THR A 41 -1.70 -1.85 -11.82
N CYS A 42 -2.16 -3.09 -11.67
CA CYS A 42 -1.49 -4.09 -10.84
C CYS A 42 -0.06 -4.35 -11.37
N PRO A 43 0.99 -4.16 -10.55
CA PRO A 43 2.38 -4.34 -11.00
C PRO A 43 2.76 -5.82 -11.20
N ILE A 44 1.90 -6.76 -10.77
CA ILE A 44 2.16 -8.20 -10.83
C ILE A 44 1.58 -8.79 -12.12
N CYS A 45 0.33 -8.48 -12.45
CA CYS A 45 -0.39 -9.09 -13.58
C CYS A 45 -0.89 -8.07 -14.63
N ALA A 46 -0.63 -6.78 -14.44
CA ALA A 46 -1.11 -5.70 -15.29
C ALA A 46 -2.65 -5.57 -15.41
N SER A 47 -3.42 -6.24 -14.55
CA SER A 47 -4.87 -6.05 -14.44
C SER A 47 -5.22 -4.72 -13.79
N GLU A 48 -6.47 -4.30 -13.98
CA GLU A 48 -7.05 -3.16 -13.29
C GLU A 48 -7.09 -3.37 -11.77
N MET A 49 -7.10 -2.27 -11.02
CA MET A 49 -7.24 -2.31 -9.57
C MET A 49 -8.43 -1.45 -9.14
N VAL A 50 -9.08 -1.85 -8.04
CA VAL A 50 -10.22 -1.15 -7.44
C VAL A 50 -9.83 -0.58 -6.08
N SER A 51 -10.36 0.59 -5.73
CA SER A 51 -10.11 1.21 -4.42
C SER A 51 -10.97 0.55 -3.34
N THR A 52 -10.32 0.04 -2.30
CA THR A 52 -10.96 -0.60 -1.14
C THR A 52 -10.32 -0.08 0.14
N THR A 53 -10.93 -0.34 1.31
CA THR A 53 -10.34 -0.02 2.62
C THR A 53 -9.95 -1.31 3.34
N ARG A 54 -8.77 -1.31 3.99
CA ARG A 54 -8.28 -2.45 4.75
C ARG A 54 -7.61 -2.02 6.05
N MET A 55 -7.91 -2.72 7.14
CA MET A 55 -7.25 -2.53 8.43
C MET A 55 -5.81 -3.05 8.34
N LEU A 56 -4.85 -2.13 8.45
CA LEU A 56 -3.42 -2.39 8.28
C LEU A 56 -2.62 -1.67 9.37
N PRO A 57 -1.37 -2.09 9.65
CA PRO A 57 -0.48 -1.32 10.49
C PRO A 57 -0.34 0.12 9.98
N LEU A 58 -0.30 1.08 10.91
CA LEU A 58 -0.05 2.48 10.57
C LEU A 58 1.31 2.59 9.89
N LEU A 59 1.34 3.27 8.74
CA LEU A 59 2.57 3.51 7.99
C LEU A 59 2.58 4.96 7.52
N GLU A 60 3.58 5.71 7.95
CA GLU A 60 3.78 7.11 7.56
C GLU A 60 4.49 7.19 6.21
N ASN A 61 3.93 7.97 5.29
CA ASN A 61 4.58 8.28 4.03
C ASN A 61 5.09 9.72 4.06
N SER A 62 6.40 9.88 4.16
CA SER A 62 7.07 11.17 4.06
C SER A 62 7.03 11.77 2.64
N ASN A 63 6.68 10.98 1.62
CA ASN A 63 6.54 11.37 0.23
C ASN A 63 5.08 11.21 -0.24
N SER A 64 4.13 11.84 0.43
CA SER A 64 2.70 11.73 0.07
C SER A 64 2.32 12.44 -1.24
N ASN A 65 3.18 13.34 -1.74
CA ASN A 65 2.93 14.15 -2.94
C ASN A 65 3.30 13.43 -4.26
N LEU A 66 3.61 12.13 -4.24
CA LEU A 66 4.06 11.41 -5.45
C LEU A 66 3.04 11.44 -6.60
N LYS A 67 1.75 11.52 -6.30
CA LYS A 67 0.67 11.59 -7.30
C LYS A 67 0.57 12.95 -8.01
N THR A 68 1.03 14.01 -7.36
CA THR A 68 0.99 15.38 -7.90
C THR A 68 2.30 15.77 -8.56
N MET A 69 3.36 14.96 -8.40
CA MET A 69 4.63 15.20 -9.05
C MET A 69 4.54 14.89 -10.56
N PRO A 70 5.06 15.77 -11.42
CA PRO A 70 5.10 15.51 -12.85
C PRO A 70 5.98 14.29 -13.11
N LYS A 71 5.43 13.30 -13.84
CA LYS A 71 6.20 12.12 -14.27
C LYS A 71 7.33 12.60 -15.16
N GLY A 72 8.56 12.56 -14.66
CA GLY A 72 9.74 12.97 -15.42
C GLY A 72 9.88 12.12 -16.67
N ASN A 73 9.85 12.75 -17.85
CA ASN A 73 10.16 12.07 -19.11
C ASN A 73 11.60 11.58 -19.05
N ARG A 74 11.78 10.25 -19.05
CA ARG A 74 13.06 9.64 -19.40
C ARG A 74 13.20 9.75 -20.92
N ILE A 75 14.04 10.70 -21.35
CA ILE A 75 14.48 10.86 -22.74
C ILE A 75 15.45 9.72 -23.07
#